data_AF-A0A4Y9YPS1-F1
#
_entry.id   AF-A0A4Y9YPS1-F1
#
_cell.length_a   1.000
_cell.length_b   1.000
_cell.length_c   1.000
_cell.angle_alpha   90.00
_cell.angle_beta   90.00
_cell.angle_gamma   90.00
#
_symmetry.space_group_name_H-M   'P 1'
#
loop_
_entity.id
_entity.type
_entity.pdbx_description
1 polymer ?
#
loop_
_entity_poly.entity_id
_entity_poly.type
_entity_poly.pdbx_seq_one_letter_code
_entity_poly.pdbx_strand_id
1 'polypeptide(L)'
;MTPESLALQCPGYGHRLRKYFAFDPEFVPLNHGALGATPRPVLDASNVLTLKFEFNPDDFLWLKYESKLNEVQRQIARLVNADTDECVLVPNVCNGINTILRNFEWREGDAIVIRFGSVDVTIALSIPAALQFRESLSGEEKINAYCRSLALAGGKRLAGNIGHTQVDQSPERVWTANMVAVELPLPSDVLPSFEIMRFIQVRLLALHKVYASAFYHNHRWWTRASAQVYNEISDFEKVGYALLDVCREIAQGYRRGPRL
;
A
#
# COMPACT_ATOMS: atom_id res chain seq x y z
N MET A 1 -29.17 -20.95 1.24
CA MET A 1 -28.35 -20.46 2.36
C MET A 1 -28.18 -18.96 2.22
N THR A 2 -28.86 -18.20 3.07
CA THR A 2 -28.70 -16.75 3.20
C THR A 2 -27.30 -16.43 3.76
N PRO A 3 -26.69 -15.28 3.41
CA PRO A 3 -25.46 -14.83 4.06
C PRO A 3 -25.83 -14.24 5.43
N GLU A 4 -26.05 -15.12 6.41
CA GLU A 4 -26.07 -14.74 7.81
C GLU A 4 -24.66 -14.33 8.23
N SER A 5 -24.50 -13.01 8.41
CA SER A 5 -23.56 -12.32 9.30
C SER A 5 -22.36 -13.13 9.79
N LEU A 6 -21.32 -13.24 8.97
CA LEU A 6 -19.94 -13.28 9.44
C LEU A 6 -19.54 -11.86 9.91
N ALA A 7 -20.21 -11.35 10.93
CA ALA A 7 -19.70 -10.24 11.70
C ALA A 7 -18.50 -10.78 12.49
N LEU A 8 -17.33 -10.79 11.85
CA LEU A 8 -16.07 -11.09 12.51
C LEU A 8 -15.90 -10.04 13.62
N GLN A 9 -16.09 -10.45 14.86
CA GLN A 9 -15.79 -9.62 16.02
C GLN A 9 -14.30 -9.28 15.95
N CYS A 10 -13.97 -7.99 15.85
CA CYS A 10 -12.60 -7.56 15.61
C CYS A 10 -11.66 -8.09 16.69
N PRO A 11 -10.70 -8.95 16.32
CA PRO A 11 -9.80 -9.56 17.29
C PRO A 11 -8.76 -8.55 17.83
N GLY A 12 -8.80 -7.29 17.37
CA GLY A 12 -7.78 -6.25 17.54
C GLY A 12 -6.88 -6.09 16.30
N TYR A 13 -5.92 -5.17 16.38
CA TYR A 13 -4.92 -4.89 15.34
C TYR A 13 -3.56 -5.58 15.60
N GLY A 14 -2.65 -5.57 14.63
CA GLY A 14 -1.31 -6.15 14.72
C GLY A 14 -1.22 -7.53 14.08
N HIS A 15 -0.20 -8.31 14.46
CA HIS A 15 0.11 -9.59 13.80
C HIS A 15 -1.05 -10.60 13.81
N ARG A 16 -2.00 -10.46 14.73
CA ARG A 16 -3.23 -11.28 14.80
C ARG A 16 -4.08 -11.24 13.53
N LEU A 17 -3.99 -10.17 12.72
CA LEU A 17 -4.72 -10.06 11.46
C LEU A 17 -4.00 -10.77 10.30
N ARG A 18 -2.72 -11.14 10.45
CA ARG A 18 -1.96 -11.83 9.38
C ARG A 18 -2.59 -13.14 8.94
N LYS A 19 -3.32 -13.82 9.82
CA LYS A 19 -4.06 -15.05 9.49
C LYS A 19 -5.11 -14.87 8.38
N TYR A 20 -5.61 -13.64 8.18
CA TYR A 20 -6.54 -13.31 7.11
C TYR A 20 -5.85 -13.01 5.78
N PHE A 21 -4.52 -13.07 5.70
CA PHE A 21 -3.78 -12.85 4.45
C PHE A 21 -3.06 -14.14 4.03
N ALA A 22 -2.74 -14.24 2.75
CA ALA A 22 -2.01 -15.36 2.19
C ALA A 22 -0.50 -15.10 2.12
N PHE A 23 0.06 -14.37 3.09
CA PHE A 23 1.49 -14.09 3.13
C PHE A 23 2.29 -15.35 3.49
N ASP A 24 3.51 -15.42 2.97
CA ASP A 24 4.57 -16.25 3.54
C ASP A 24 4.72 -15.91 5.05
N PRO A 25 4.68 -16.90 5.96
CA PRO A 25 4.82 -16.68 7.39
C PRO A 25 6.09 -15.92 7.79
N GLU A 26 7.18 -16.07 7.03
CA GLU A 26 8.47 -15.42 7.32
C GLU A 26 8.57 -13.99 6.75
N PHE A 27 7.67 -13.60 5.85
CA PHE A 27 7.72 -12.32 5.15
C PHE A 27 7.02 -11.19 5.92
N VAL A 28 7.68 -10.03 6.05
CA VAL A 28 7.09 -8.83 6.67
C VAL A 28 6.75 -7.77 5.60
N PRO A 29 5.46 -7.61 5.22
CA PRO A 29 5.04 -6.67 4.18
C PRO A 29 4.88 -5.24 4.72
N LEU A 30 5.85 -4.37 4.47
CA LEU A 30 5.78 -2.92 4.78
C LEU A 30 5.68 -2.02 3.52
N ASN A 31 5.42 -2.62 2.36
CA ASN A 31 5.19 -1.91 1.09
C ASN A 31 3.80 -2.21 0.49
N HIS A 32 2.79 -2.30 1.36
CA HIS A 32 1.42 -2.59 0.96
C HIS A 32 0.86 -1.57 -0.05
N GLY A 33 1.27 -0.30 0.06
CA GLY A 33 0.81 0.77 -0.82
C GLY A 33 1.26 0.68 -2.29
N ALA A 34 2.07 -0.31 -2.66
CA ALA A 34 2.49 -0.50 -4.05
C ALA A 34 1.53 -1.43 -4.82
N LEU A 35 1.26 -2.63 -4.27
CA LEU A 35 0.51 -3.69 -4.95
C LEU A 35 -0.72 -4.16 -4.17
N GLY A 36 -0.89 -3.70 -2.93
CA GLY A 36 -1.89 -4.23 -2.01
C GLY A 36 -1.58 -5.65 -1.55
N ALA A 37 -2.51 -6.20 -0.77
CA ALA A 37 -2.64 -7.63 -0.53
C ALA A 37 -4.09 -7.95 -0.18
N THR A 38 -4.70 -8.85 -0.94
CA THR A 38 -6.12 -9.18 -0.77
C THR A 38 -6.30 -10.13 0.41
N PRO A 39 -7.15 -9.80 1.41
CA PRO A 39 -7.49 -10.72 2.48
C PRO A 39 -8.18 -11.99 1.94
N ARG A 40 -7.96 -13.14 2.58
CA ARG A 40 -8.56 -14.44 2.24
C ARG A 40 -10.08 -14.39 2.10
N PRO A 41 -10.87 -13.75 2.99
CA PRO A 41 -12.32 -13.68 2.80
C PRO A 41 -12.72 -12.96 1.50
N VAL A 42 -11.93 -11.97 1.08
CA VAL A 42 -12.15 -11.23 -0.18
C VAL A 42 -11.75 -12.07 -1.39
N LEU A 43 -10.63 -12.80 -1.30
CA LEU A 43 -10.22 -13.78 -2.31
C LEU A 43 -11.28 -14.88 -2.49
N ASP A 44 -11.83 -15.40 -1.41
CA ASP A 44 -12.87 -16.43 -1.44
C ASP A 44 -14.16 -15.91 -2.11
N ALA A 45 -14.57 -14.68 -1.79
CA ALA A 45 -15.71 -14.04 -2.44
C ALA A 45 -15.48 -13.85 -3.94
N SER A 46 -14.26 -13.45 -4.34
CA SER A 46 -13.87 -13.34 -5.75
C SER A 46 -13.97 -14.69 -6.47
N ASN A 47 -13.45 -15.76 -5.87
CA ASN A 47 -13.50 -17.11 -6.45
C ASN A 47 -14.94 -17.60 -6.63
N VAL A 48 -15.82 -17.33 -5.67
CA VAL A 48 -17.25 -17.65 -5.78
C VAL A 48 -17.91 -16.92 -6.94
N LEU A 49 -17.57 -15.65 -7.17
CA LEU A 49 -18.08 -14.88 -8.31
C LEU A 49 -17.56 -15.43 -9.64
N THR A 50 -16.28 -15.79 -9.71
CA THR A 50 -15.69 -16.45 -10.88
C THR A 50 -16.43 -17.74 -11.22
N LEU A 51 -16.66 -18.62 -10.24
CA LEU A 51 -17.39 -19.87 -10.47
C LEU A 51 -18.83 -19.63 -10.94
N LYS A 52 -19.50 -18.60 -10.42
CA LYS A 52 -20.86 -18.23 -10.87
C LYS A 52 -20.88 -17.72 -12.30
N PHE A 53 -19.86 -16.96 -12.70
CA PHE A 53 -19.71 -16.51 -14.07
C PHE A 53 -19.44 -17.70 -15.02
N GLU A 54 -18.49 -18.57 -14.69
CA GLU A 54 -18.14 -19.74 -15.51
C GLU A 54 -19.29 -20.76 -15.63
N PHE A 55 -20.15 -20.85 -14.62
CA PHE A 55 -21.29 -21.78 -14.64
C PHE A 55 -22.30 -21.45 -15.75
N ASN A 56 -22.52 -20.16 -16.01
CA ASN A 56 -23.34 -19.68 -17.14
C ASN A 56 -22.98 -18.23 -17.48
N PRO A 57 -22.02 -18.01 -18.40
CA PRO A 57 -21.48 -16.68 -18.66
C PRO A 57 -22.52 -15.75 -19.30
N ASP A 58 -23.41 -16.29 -20.14
CA ASP A 58 -24.45 -15.51 -20.81
C ASP A 58 -25.49 -14.99 -19.80
N ASP A 59 -26.06 -15.86 -18.96
CA ASP A 59 -27.00 -15.43 -17.92
C ASP A 59 -26.35 -14.44 -16.94
N PHE A 60 -25.08 -14.68 -16.57
CA PHE A 60 -24.38 -13.79 -15.66
C PHE A 60 -24.15 -12.41 -16.29
N LEU A 61 -23.66 -12.35 -17.53
CA LEU A 61 -23.33 -11.09 -18.20
C LEU A 61 -24.58 -10.32 -18.61
N TRP A 62 -25.58 -10.99 -19.20
CA TRP A 62 -26.74 -10.32 -19.79
C TRP A 62 -27.83 -9.97 -18.78
N LEU A 63 -27.99 -10.75 -17.71
CA LEU A 63 -29.12 -10.57 -16.78
C LEU A 63 -28.70 -10.13 -15.38
N LYS A 64 -27.50 -10.52 -14.93
CA LYS A 64 -27.10 -10.35 -13.52
C LYS A 64 -26.05 -9.26 -13.32
N TYR A 65 -25.22 -9.00 -14.32
CA TYR A 65 -24.06 -8.11 -14.20
C TYR A 65 -24.45 -6.68 -13.84
N GLU A 66 -25.39 -6.07 -14.56
CA GLU A 66 -25.79 -4.67 -14.36
C GLU A 66 -26.28 -4.41 -12.94
N SER A 67 -27.20 -5.25 -12.43
CA SER A 67 -27.70 -5.10 -11.05
C SER A 67 -26.60 -5.20 -10.00
N LYS A 68 -25.60 -6.08 -10.22
CA LYS A 68 -24.43 -6.22 -9.36
C LYS A 68 -23.53 -5.00 -9.44
N LEU A 69 -23.29 -4.49 -10.65
CA LEU A 69 -22.45 -3.30 -10.88
C LEU A 69 -23.05 -2.07 -10.19
N ASN A 70 -24.37 -1.87 -10.32
CA ASN A 70 -25.10 -0.78 -9.67
C ASN A 70 -25.06 -0.85 -8.15
N GLU A 71 -25.03 -2.06 -7.57
CA GLU A 71 -24.82 -2.25 -6.13
C GLU A 71 -23.39 -1.84 -5.72
N VAL A 72 -22.38 -2.24 -6.49
CA VAL A 72 -20.99 -1.84 -6.25
C VAL A 72 -20.83 -0.32 -6.33
N GLN A 73 -21.38 0.33 -7.36
CA GLN A 73 -21.33 1.79 -7.52
C GLN A 73 -21.96 2.50 -6.34
N ARG A 74 -23.14 2.07 -5.88
CA ARG A 74 -23.81 2.67 -4.69
C ARG A 74 -22.96 2.56 -3.43
N GLN A 75 -22.29 1.45 -3.22
CA GLN A 75 -21.42 1.26 -2.06
C GLN A 75 -20.17 2.14 -2.13
N ILE A 76 -19.57 2.29 -3.32
CA ILE A 76 -18.42 3.17 -3.52
C ILE A 76 -18.82 4.63 -3.35
N ALA A 77 -19.93 5.06 -3.95
CA ALA A 77 -20.44 6.42 -3.85
C ALA A 77 -20.65 6.84 -2.39
N ARG A 78 -21.25 5.96 -1.57
CA ARG A 78 -21.39 6.18 -0.12
C ARG A 78 -20.05 6.26 0.60
N LEU A 79 -19.07 5.45 0.22
CA LEU A 79 -17.74 5.48 0.83
C LEU A 79 -17.03 6.82 0.58
N VAL A 80 -17.07 7.29 -0.67
CA VAL A 80 -16.33 8.50 -1.09
C VAL A 80 -17.15 9.77 -0.95
N ASN A 81 -18.38 9.66 -0.43
CA ASN A 81 -19.34 10.76 -0.28
C ASN A 81 -19.58 11.52 -1.61
N ALA A 82 -19.91 10.75 -2.64
CA ALA A 82 -20.28 11.23 -3.98
C ALA A 82 -21.65 10.68 -4.39
N ASP A 83 -22.24 11.23 -5.45
CA ASP A 83 -23.45 10.66 -6.04
C ASP A 83 -23.12 9.36 -6.79
N THR A 84 -24.12 8.49 -6.95
CA THR A 84 -23.90 7.16 -7.56
C THR A 84 -23.55 7.25 -9.04
N ASP A 85 -24.13 8.20 -9.75
CA ASP A 85 -23.88 8.50 -11.16
C ASP A 85 -22.53 9.20 -11.41
N GLU A 86 -21.89 9.74 -10.36
CA GLU A 86 -20.52 10.25 -10.40
C GLU A 86 -19.46 9.14 -10.27
N CYS A 87 -19.87 7.91 -9.94
CA CYS A 87 -18.96 6.80 -9.67
C CYS A 87 -18.99 5.73 -10.78
N VAL A 88 -17.90 5.61 -11.53
CA VAL A 88 -17.73 4.56 -12.55
C VAL A 88 -16.56 3.63 -12.22
N LEU A 89 -16.72 2.35 -12.54
CA LEU A 89 -15.63 1.38 -12.42
C LEU A 89 -14.85 1.33 -13.73
N VAL A 90 -13.56 1.61 -13.62
CA VAL A 90 -12.59 1.34 -14.68
C VAL A 90 -11.72 0.16 -14.26
N PRO A 91 -11.14 -0.57 -15.22
CA PRO A 91 -10.19 -1.62 -14.93
C PRO A 91 -9.17 -1.14 -13.91
N ASN A 92 -8.52 0.01 -14.14
CA ASN A 92 -7.38 0.40 -13.33
C ASN A 92 -7.08 1.91 -13.44
N VAL A 93 -6.29 2.49 -12.54
CA VAL A 93 -5.95 3.94 -12.50
C VAL A 93 -5.36 4.43 -13.83
N CYS A 94 -4.50 3.67 -14.52
CA CYS A 94 -3.94 4.03 -15.81
C CYS A 94 -5.02 4.12 -16.88
N ASN A 95 -6.01 3.21 -16.85
CA ASN A 95 -7.16 3.27 -17.75
C ASN A 95 -8.00 4.52 -17.47
N GLY A 96 -8.29 4.82 -16.20
CA GLY A 96 -9.01 6.05 -15.82
C GLY A 96 -8.32 7.32 -16.31
N ILE A 97 -7.00 7.43 -16.10
CA ILE A 97 -6.20 8.55 -16.60
C ILE A 97 -6.25 8.62 -18.13
N ASN A 98 -6.07 7.50 -18.84
CA ASN A 98 -6.12 7.47 -20.30
C ASN A 98 -7.49 7.87 -20.85
N THR A 99 -8.57 7.40 -20.23
CA THR A 99 -9.95 7.77 -20.61
C THR A 99 -10.12 9.28 -20.57
N ILE A 100 -9.65 9.93 -19.50
CA ILE A 100 -9.75 11.40 -19.37
C ILE A 100 -8.85 12.07 -20.42
N LEU A 101 -7.55 11.76 -20.45
CA LEU A 101 -6.59 12.49 -21.28
C LEU A 101 -6.84 12.34 -22.79
N ARG A 102 -7.40 11.20 -23.23
CA ARG A 102 -7.71 10.92 -24.64
C ARG A 102 -9.04 11.52 -25.10
N ASN A 103 -9.92 11.90 -24.18
CA ASN A 103 -11.23 12.48 -24.49
C ASN A 103 -11.36 13.95 -24.06
N PHE A 104 -10.32 14.52 -23.45
CA PHE A 104 -10.28 15.95 -23.18
C PHE A 104 -10.05 16.73 -24.47
N GLU A 105 -10.83 17.79 -24.70
CA GLU A 105 -10.66 18.69 -25.84
C GLU A 105 -9.54 19.69 -25.56
N TRP A 106 -8.34 19.39 -26.04
CA TRP A 106 -7.15 20.24 -25.85
C TRP A 106 -7.18 21.48 -26.74
N ARG A 107 -6.75 22.61 -26.20
CA ARG A 107 -6.54 23.86 -26.93
C ARG A 107 -5.07 24.24 -26.96
N GLU A 108 -4.71 25.06 -27.94
CA GLU A 108 -3.36 25.61 -28.02
C GLU A 108 -3.05 26.42 -26.74
N GLY A 109 -1.94 26.07 -26.08
CA GLY A 109 -1.52 26.65 -24.81
C GLY A 109 -1.83 25.79 -23.56
N ASP A 110 -2.62 24.72 -23.67
CA ASP A 110 -2.86 23.81 -22.55
C ASP A 110 -1.61 22.97 -22.21
N ALA A 111 -1.39 22.71 -20.93
CA ALA A 111 -0.25 21.92 -20.44
C ALA A 111 -0.69 20.83 -19.46
N ILE A 112 -0.09 19.65 -19.60
CA ILE A 112 -0.31 18.49 -18.74
C ILE A 112 0.83 18.39 -17.72
N VAL A 113 0.50 18.25 -16.43
CA VAL A 113 1.47 18.10 -15.34
C VAL A 113 1.24 16.76 -14.62
N ILE A 114 2.14 15.77 -14.76
CA ILE A 114 1.94 14.37 -14.27
C ILE A 114 3.17 13.83 -13.48
N ARG A 115 2.93 12.91 -12.52
CA ARG A 115 3.88 11.93 -11.91
C ARG A 115 3.33 10.47 -12.02
N PHE A 116 4.15 9.43 -12.25
CA PHE A 116 3.77 8.09 -12.83
C PHE A 116 3.67 6.83 -11.90
N GLY A 117 2.82 5.82 -12.30
CA GLY A 117 2.82 4.35 -11.91
C GLY A 117 1.65 3.42 -12.42
N SER A 118 1.90 2.12 -12.74
CA SER A 118 1.07 1.06 -13.45
C SER A 118 -0.02 0.29 -12.64
N VAL A 119 -1.01 -0.39 -13.27
CA VAL A 119 -2.23 -0.84 -12.52
C VAL A 119 -2.89 -2.20 -12.84
N ASP A 120 -3.35 -2.85 -11.76
CA ASP A 120 -4.12 -4.10 -11.60
C ASP A 120 -5.64 -3.85 -11.45
N VAL A 121 -6.47 -4.68 -12.08
CA VAL A 121 -7.94 -4.51 -12.15
C VAL A 121 -8.74 -5.18 -11.05
N THR A 122 -8.13 -6.12 -10.35
CA THR A 122 -8.76 -6.86 -9.26
C THR A 122 -8.99 -5.98 -8.04
N ILE A 123 -8.21 -4.92 -7.91
CA ILE A 123 -8.30 -3.92 -6.84
C ILE A 123 -9.69 -3.28 -6.83
N ALA A 124 -10.17 -2.82 -7.98
CA ALA A 124 -11.46 -2.12 -8.09
C ALA A 124 -12.65 -3.04 -7.75
N LEU A 125 -12.63 -4.29 -8.23
CA LEU A 125 -13.71 -5.26 -8.00
C LEU A 125 -13.77 -5.73 -6.54
N SER A 126 -12.66 -5.66 -5.81
CA SER A 126 -12.57 -6.09 -4.41
C SER A 126 -13.05 -5.04 -3.40
N ILE A 127 -13.37 -3.81 -3.83
CA ILE A 127 -13.69 -2.67 -2.94
C ILE A 127 -14.82 -3.01 -1.95
N PRO A 128 -16.01 -3.53 -2.35
CA PRO A 128 -17.07 -3.87 -1.40
C PRO A 128 -16.61 -4.78 -0.26
N ALA A 129 -15.84 -5.80 -0.61
CA ALA A 129 -15.33 -6.77 0.33
C ALA A 129 -14.23 -6.18 1.22
N ALA A 130 -13.40 -5.28 0.68
CA ALA A 130 -12.43 -4.51 1.47
C ALA A 130 -13.11 -3.57 2.47
N LEU A 131 -14.19 -2.89 2.08
CA LEU A 131 -14.97 -2.02 2.96
C LEU A 131 -15.65 -2.81 4.07
N GLN A 132 -16.30 -3.93 3.71
CA GLN A 132 -16.92 -4.80 4.69
C GLN A 132 -15.90 -5.35 5.68
N PHE A 133 -14.69 -5.70 5.21
CA PHE A 133 -13.60 -6.11 6.09
C PHE A 133 -13.17 -4.98 7.05
N ARG A 134 -12.95 -3.75 6.55
CA ARG A 134 -12.56 -2.60 7.39
C ARG A 134 -13.63 -2.24 8.42
N GLU A 135 -14.89 -2.30 8.02
CA GLU A 135 -16.02 -2.11 8.94
C GLU A 135 -16.05 -3.20 10.00
N SER A 136 -15.84 -4.48 9.62
CA SER A 136 -15.78 -5.60 10.57
C SER A 136 -14.62 -5.49 11.57
N LEU A 137 -13.56 -4.74 11.24
CA LEU A 137 -12.50 -4.43 12.20
C LEU A 137 -12.97 -3.37 13.19
N SER A 138 -13.07 -2.10 12.83
CA SER A 138 -13.68 -1.13 13.76
C SER A 138 -14.11 0.17 13.10
N GLY A 139 -14.28 0.12 11.77
CA GLY A 139 -14.55 1.31 10.96
C GLY A 139 -13.30 2.12 10.64
N GLU A 140 -13.44 2.99 9.64
CA GLU A 140 -12.34 3.74 9.02
C GLU A 140 -11.60 4.65 10.00
N GLU A 141 -12.32 5.38 10.83
CA GLU A 141 -11.74 6.37 11.76
C GLU A 141 -10.76 5.72 12.74
N LYS A 142 -11.16 4.60 13.35
CA LYS A 142 -10.32 3.89 14.33
C LYS A 142 -9.14 3.20 13.66
N ILE A 143 -9.32 2.68 12.45
CA ILE A 143 -8.21 2.14 11.66
C ILE A 143 -7.19 3.24 11.37
N ASN A 144 -7.64 4.40 10.92
CA ASN A 144 -6.78 5.51 10.56
C ASN A 144 -6.04 6.04 11.80
N ALA A 145 -6.74 6.24 12.92
CA ALA A 145 -6.15 6.65 14.19
C ALA A 145 -5.05 5.68 14.66
N TYR A 146 -5.30 4.37 14.57
CA TYR A 146 -4.31 3.35 14.89
C TYR A 146 -3.10 3.42 13.96
N CYS A 147 -3.30 3.39 12.64
CA CYS A 147 -2.21 3.40 11.67
C CYS A 147 -1.38 4.69 11.76
N ARG A 148 -2.02 5.85 11.95
CA ARG A 148 -1.35 7.14 12.15
C ARG A 148 -0.51 7.12 13.43
N SER A 149 -1.08 6.72 14.56
CA SER A 149 -0.35 6.66 15.82
C SER A 149 0.85 5.71 15.75
N LEU A 150 0.69 4.58 15.06
CA LEU A 150 1.77 3.63 14.81
C LEU A 150 2.82 4.18 13.86
N ALA A 151 2.45 4.92 12.80
CA ALA A 151 3.41 5.57 11.90
C ALA A 151 4.26 6.60 12.66
N LEU A 152 3.64 7.39 13.55
CA LEU A 152 4.34 8.37 14.38
C LEU A 152 5.30 7.69 15.38
N ALA A 153 4.80 6.70 16.12
CA ALA A 153 5.59 5.98 17.13
C ALA A 153 6.71 5.14 16.49
N GLY A 154 6.36 4.39 15.44
CA GLY A 154 7.28 3.57 14.65
C GLY A 154 8.32 4.43 13.93
N GLY A 155 7.93 5.57 13.37
CA GLY A 155 8.86 6.54 12.79
C GLY A 155 9.84 7.10 13.82
N LYS A 156 9.38 7.38 15.05
CA LYS A 156 10.27 7.84 16.14
C LYS A 156 11.25 6.75 16.54
N ARG A 157 10.79 5.50 16.63
CA ARG A 157 11.64 4.35 16.92
C ARG A 157 12.65 4.10 15.80
N LEU A 158 12.22 4.13 14.55
CA LEU A 158 13.07 3.93 13.37
C LEU A 158 14.14 5.02 13.27
N ALA A 159 13.77 6.29 13.44
CA ALA A 159 14.69 7.42 13.52
C ALA A 159 15.70 7.26 14.66
N GLY A 160 15.24 6.87 15.85
CA GLY A 160 16.10 6.63 17.00
C GLY A 160 17.09 5.47 16.79
N ASN A 161 16.65 4.38 16.16
CA ASN A 161 17.52 3.24 15.86
C ASN A 161 18.55 3.59 14.79
N ILE A 162 18.15 4.31 13.74
CA ILE A 162 19.03 4.71 12.64
C ILE A 162 19.99 5.83 13.06
N GLY A 163 19.61 6.66 14.03
CA GLY A 163 20.38 7.83 14.49
C GLY A 163 20.16 9.08 13.65
N HIS A 164 19.06 9.15 12.90
CA HIS A 164 18.76 10.21 11.94
C HIS A 164 17.33 10.74 12.08
N THR A 165 17.00 11.81 11.35
CA THR A 165 15.74 12.53 11.53
C THR A 165 14.63 12.07 10.59
N GLN A 166 13.39 12.41 10.93
CA GLN A 166 12.22 12.21 10.06
C GLN A 166 12.06 13.37 9.07
N VAL A 167 11.34 13.15 7.96
CA VAL A 167 11.09 14.21 6.95
C VAL A 167 10.23 15.35 7.52
N ASP A 168 9.08 15.02 8.10
CA ASP A 168 8.12 16.03 8.57
C ASP A 168 8.50 16.51 9.96
N GLN A 169 9.12 17.68 10.11
CA GLN A 169 9.53 18.24 11.41
C GLN A 169 8.47 19.14 12.07
N SER A 170 7.24 19.19 11.55
CA SER A 170 6.19 20.05 12.12
C SER A 170 5.80 19.61 13.54
N PRO A 171 5.33 20.53 14.41
CA PRO A 171 5.02 20.22 15.81
C PRO A 171 4.03 19.06 15.99
N GLU A 172 3.04 18.95 15.10
CA GLU A 172 2.01 17.89 15.13
C GLU A 172 2.20 16.81 14.07
N ARG A 173 3.32 16.85 13.32
CA ARG A 173 3.58 15.95 12.18
C ARG A 173 2.39 15.94 11.20
N VAL A 174 1.92 17.12 10.80
CA VAL A 174 0.68 17.29 9.99
C VAL A 174 0.78 16.67 8.60
N TRP A 175 2.00 16.44 8.09
CA TRP A 175 2.25 15.83 6.79
C TRP A 175 2.42 14.30 6.88
N THR A 176 2.45 13.76 8.10
CA THR A 176 2.64 12.33 8.37
C THR A 176 1.29 11.66 8.56
N ALA A 177 0.73 11.06 7.52
CA ALA A 177 -0.50 10.24 7.63
C ALA A 177 -0.15 8.83 8.17
N ASN A 178 -0.51 7.77 7.44
CA ASN A 178 -0.15 6.39 7.80
C ASN A 178 1.23 5.97 7.24
N MET A 179 2.04 6.95 6.83
CA MET A 179 3.37 6.75 6.26
C MET A 179 4.33 7.76 6.85
N VAL A 180 5.50 7.27 7.25
CA VAL A 180 6.57 8.09 7.81
C VAL A 180 7.85 7.87 7.01
N ALA A 181 8.56 8.97 6.75
CA ALA A 181 9.85 8.92 6.08
C ALA A 181 10.97 9.29 7.06
N VAL A 182 12.04 8.49 7.04
CA VAL A 182 13.21 8.60 7.92
C VAL A 182 14.47 8.64 7.07
N GLU A 183 15.40 9.52 7.39
CA GLU A 183 16.69 9.60 6.70
C GLU A 183 17.53 8.34 6.98
N LEU A 184 18.19 7.82 5.94
CA LEU A 184 19.11 6.69 6.03
C LEU A 184 20.54 7.18 6.27
N PRO A 185 21.38 6.42 7.00
CA PRO A 185 22.76 6.80 7.32
C PRO A 185 23.70 6.46 6.16
N LEU A 186 23.36 6.94 4.97
CA LEU A 186 24.20 6.82 3.78
C LEU A 186 24.88 8.17 3.51
N PRO A 187 26.19 8.18 3.19
CA PRO A 187 26.87 9.39 2.76
C PRO A 187 26.20 10.05 1.55
N SER A 188 26.19 11.39 1.50
CA SER A 188 25.49 12.16 0.46
C SER A 188 26.11 12.03 -0.94
N ASP A 189 27.39 11.63 -1.01
CA ASP A 189 28.15 11.32 -2.21
C ASP A 189 27.80 9.94 -2.81
N VAL A 190 27.07 9.09 -2.08
CA VAL A 190 26.45 7.89 -2.63
C VAL A 190 25.22 8.30 -3.45
N LEU A 191 25.43 8.54 -4.74
CA LEU A 191 24.37 8.91 -5.68
C LEU A 191 23.45 7.71 -6.01
N PRO A 192 22.16 7.95 -6.31
CA PRO A 192 21.25 6.89 -6.72
C PRO A 192 21.68 6.29 -8.06
N SER A 193 21.83 4.97 -8.10
CA SER A 193 22.01 4.18 -9.31
C SER A 193 21.09 2.97 -9.30
N PHE A 194 20.88 2.35 -10.47
CA PHE A 194 20.09 1.13 -10.56
C PHE A 194 20.66 0.01 -9.68
N GLU A 195 21.99 -0.11 -9.64
CA GLU A 195 22.73 -1.11 -8.86
C GLU A 195 22.51 -0.91 -7.36
N ILE A 196 22.62 0.33 -6.87
CA ILE A 196 22.40 0.64 -5.44
C ILE A 196 20.93 0.40 -5.06
N MET A 197 19.98 0.86 -5.88
CA MET A 197 18.55 0.66 -5.63
C MET A 197 18.20 -0.83 -5.61
N ARG A 198 18.70 -1.59 -6.58
CA ARG A 198 18.53 -3.05 -6.66
C ARG A 198 19.21 -3.75 -5.49
N PHE A 199 20.41 -3.32 -5.10
CA PHE A 199 21.14 -3.89 -3.95
C PHE A 199 20.33 -3.73 -2.67
N ILE A 200 19.86 -2.51 -2.38
CA ILE A 200 18.99 -2.25 -1.21
C ILE A 200 17.76 -3.15 -1.27
N GLN A 201 17.07 -3.17 -2.41
CA GLN A 201 15.85 -3.96 -2.59
C GLN A 201 16.08 -5.46 -2.37
N VAL A 202 17.09 -6.04 -3.01
CA VAL A 202 17.41 -7.47 -2.92
C VAL A 202 17.84 -7.84 -1.50
N ARG A 203 18.67 -7.03 -0.83
CA ARG A 203 19.13 -7.37 0.53
C ARG A 203 18.00 -7.30 1.54
N LEU A 204 17.16 -6.26 1.48
CA LEU A 204 15.99 -6.18 2.36
C LEU A 204 15.06 -7.38 2.13
N LEU A 205 14.72 -7.69 0.88
CA LEU A 205 13.78 -8.75 0.54
C LEU A 205 14.33 -10.16 0.74
N ALA A 206 15.49 -10.47 0.16
CA ALA A 206 16.02 -11.83 0.11
C ALA A 206 16.72 -12.23 1.41
N LEU A 207 17.49 -11.32 2.02
CA LEU A 207 18.28 -11.60 3.22
C LEU A 207 17.50 -11.32 4.50
N HIS A 208 16.90 -10.14 4.61
CA HIS A 208 16.26 -9.73 5.87
C HIS A 208 14.76 -10.04 5.94
N LYS A 209 14.14 -10.43 4.80
CA LYS A 209 12.70 -10.74 4.68
C LYS A 209 11.79 -9.57 5.14
N VAL A 210 12.25 -8.34 4.92
CA VAL A 210 11.52 -7.09 5.21
C VAL A 210 11.57 -6.16 4.01
N TYR A 211 10.66 -5.18 3.92
CA TYR A 211 10.80 -4.17 2.86
C TYR A 211 10.13 -2.84 3.20
N ALA A 212 10.93 -1.79 3.29
CA ALA A 212 10.49 -0.40 3.27
C ALA A 212 11.18 0.32 2.10
N SER A 213 10.44 1.14 1.37
CA SER A 213 10.96 1.76 0.14
C SER A 213 12.08 2.75 0.47
N ALA A 214 13.26 2.56 -0.13
CA ALA A 214 14.33 3.56 -0.12
C ALA A 214 14.21 4.48 -1.33
N PHE A 215 14.50 5.76 -1.16
CA PHE A 215 14.51 6.76 -2.23
C PHE A 215 15.52 7.87 -1.93
N TYR A 216 16.02 8.50 -2.98
CA TYR A 216 16.95 9.63 -2.88
C TYR A 216 16.22 10.94 -3.11
N HIS A 217 16.36 11.89 -2.19
CA HIS A 217 15.74 13.20 -2.28
C HIS A 217 16.54 14.25 -1.50
N ASN A 218 16.68 15.45 -2.07
CA ASN A 218 17.42 16.56 -1.46
C ASN A 218 18.83 16.17 -0.97
N HIS A 219 19.59 15.52 -1.86
CA HIS A 219 20.97 15.06 -1.60
C HIS A 219 21.13 14.06 -0.45
N ARG A 220 20.04 13.42 -0.02
CA ARG A 220 20.00 12.45 1.08
C ARG A 220 19.21 11.21 0.69
N TRP A 221 19.55 10.09 1.32
CA TRP A 221 18.77 8.86 1.23
C TRP A 221 17.71 8.82 2.31
N TRP A 222 16.54 8.34 1.95
CA TRP A 222 15.39 8.23 2.82
C TRP A 222 14.79 6.84 2.68
N THR A 223 14.15 6.37 3.75
CA THR A 223 13.23 5.25 3.70
C THR A 223 11.82 5.72 4.04
N ARG A 224 10.80 5.16 3.42
CA ARG A 224 9.39 5.37 3.78
C ARG A 224 8.79 4.07 4.29
N ALA A 225 8.38 4.08 5.56
CA ALA A 225 7.62 3.00 6.18
C ALA A 225 6.13 3.34 6.22
N SER A 226 5.28 2.39 5.82
CA SER A 226 3.82 2.52 5.90
C SER A 226 3.28 1.65 7.02
N ALA A 227 2.63 2.27 7.99
CA ALA A 227 1.93 1.57 9.06
C ALA A 227 0.56 1.09 8.57
N GLN A 228 0.24 -0.16 8.87
CA GLN A 228 -1.05 -0.78 8.56
C GLN A 228 -1.63 -1.47 9.79
N VAL A 229 -2.90 -1.85 9.70
CA VAL A 229 -3.67 -2.51 10.77
C VAL A 229 -3.05 -3.80 11.30
N TYR A 230 -2.08 -4.38 10.61
CA TYR A 230 -1.41 -5.61 11.01
C TYR A 230 0.03 -5.39 11.52
N ASN A 231 0.50 -4.14 11.60
CA ASN A 231 1.85 -3.84 12.04
C ASN A 231 1.94 -3.56 13.54
N GLU A 232 3.13 -3.72 14.08
CA GLU A 232 3.49 -3.35 15.45
C GLU A 232 4.82 -2.56 15.46
N ILE A 233 5.14 -1.92 16.59
CA ILE A 233 6.38 -1.13 16.71
C ILE A 233 7.63 -1.99 16.46
N SER A 234 7.59 -3.27 16.84
CA SER A 234 8.66 -4.24 16.60
C SER A 234 8.98 -4.43 15.11
N ASP A 235 8.01 -4.24 14.21
CA ASP A 235 8.26 -4.30 12.76
C ASP A 235 9.17 -3.16 12.31
N PHE A 236 8.96 -1.95 12.85
CA PHE A 236 9.81 -0.79 12.58
C PHE A 236 11.23 -1.00 13.11
N GLU A 237 11.38 -1.67 14.25
CA GLU A 237 12.69 -2.01 14.80
C GLU A 237 13.45 -2.98 13.90
N LYS A 238 12.80 -4.08 13.48
CA LYS A 238 13.39 -5.08 12.59
C LYS A 238 13.85 -4.45 11.28
N VAL A 239 13.04 -3.56 10.71
CA VAL A 239 13.37 -2.82 9.48
C VAL A 239 14.50 -1.83 9.71
N GLY A 240 14.53 -1.14 10.85
CA GLY A 240 15.65 -0.28 11.22
C GLY A 240 16.97 -1.04 11.24
N TYR A 241 17.01 -2.23 11.86
CA TYR A 241 18.22 -3.06 11.88
C TYR A 241 18.64 -3.54 10.49
N ALA A 242 17.69 -3.98 9.66
CA ALA A 242 17.98 -4.40 8.29
C ALA A 242 18.52 -3.26 7.43
N LEU A 243 17.91 -2.07 7.52
CA LEU A 243 18.36 -0.89 6.79
C LEU A 243 19.77 -0.46 7.23
N LEU A 244 20.05 -0.50 8.53
CA LEU A 244 21.38 -0.22 9.05
C LEU A 244 22.44 -1.16 8.49
N ASP A 245 22.14 -2.47 8.45
CA ASP A 245 23.06 -3.47 7.92
C ASP A 245 23.38 -3.20 6.45
N VAL A 246 22.34 -3.01 5.63
CA VAL A 246 22.46 -2.68 4.20
C VAL A 246 23.23 -1.37 3.99
N CYS A 247 22.96 -0.32 4.78
CA CYS A 247 23.66 0.96 4.65
C CYS A 247 25.15 0.84 5.01
N ARG A 248 25.50 0.04 6.02
CA ARG A 248 26.91 -0.22 6.37
C ARG A 248 27.64 -0.92 5.23
N GLU A 249 27.01 -1.90 4.59
CA GLU A 249 27.62 -2.63 3.48
C GLU A 249 27.84 -1.74 2.25
N ILE A 250 26.87 -0.89 1.91
CA ILE A 250 27.03 0.09 0.85
C ILE A 250 28.18 1.05 1.17
N ALA A 251 28.24 1.58 2.41
CA ALA A 251 29.31 2.48 2.82
C ALA A 251 30.70 1.80 2.80
N GLN A 252 30.80 0.52 3.18
CA GLN A 252 32.04 -0.24 3.13
C GLN A 252 32.47 -0.57 1.68
N GLY A 253 31.54 -0.96 0.82
CA GLY A 253 31.79 -1.24 -0.59
C GLY A 253 32.21 0.02 -1.34
N TYR A 254 31.55 1.14 -1.08
CA TYR A 254 31.87 2.44 -1.68
C TYR A 254 33.28 2.92 -1.30
N ARG A 255 33.70 2.74 -0.05
CA ARG A 255 35.06 3.08 0.42
C ARG A 255 36.19 2.23 -0.18
N ARG A 256 35.87 1.04 -0.72
CA ARG A 256 36.86 0.11 -1.31
C ARG A 256 37.09 0.30 -2.81
N GLY A 257 36.41 1.27 -3.45
CA GLY A 257 36.45 1.44 -4.91
C GLY A 257 35.55 0.43 -5.63
N PRO A 258 35.09 0.71 -6.86
CA PRO A 258 33.94 0.05 -7.44
C PRO A 258 34.22 -1.44 -7.73
N ARG A 259 33.52 -2.31 -6.99
CA ARG A 259 33.09 -3.63 -7.44
C ARG A 259 31.59 -3.73 -7.19
N LEU A 260 30.82 -3.15 -8.09
CA LEU A 260 29.42 -3.47 -8.31
C LEU A 260 29.30 -3.97 -9.74
#